data_AF-A0A068UQM3-F1
#
_entry.id   AF-A0A068UQM3-F1
#
_cell.length_a   1.000
_cell.length_b   1.000
_cell.length_c   1.000
_cell.angle_alpha   90.00
_cell.angle_beta   90.00
_cell.angle_gamma   90.00
#
_symmetry.space_group_name_H-M   'P 1'
#
loop_
_entity.id
_entity.type
_entity.pdbx_description
1 polymer ?
#
loop_
_entity_poly.entity_id
_entity_poly.type
_entity_poly.pdbx_seq_one_letter_code
_entity_poly.pdbx_strand_id
1 'polypeptide(L)' 'MEDGDFPQQEMTGIFMKNCTLHYSSYRNIFPTWALGEYRRHVLIA' A
#
# COMPACT_ATOMS: atom_id res chain seq x y z
N MET A 1 12.58 11.16 -1.65
CA MET A 1 11.80 10.26 -0.77
C MET A 1 12.17 10.60 0.68
N GLU A 2 12.02 11.87 1.03
CA GLU A 2 12.39 12.39 2.37
C GLU A 2 11.14 12.55 3.26
N ASP A 3 9.95 12.59 2.66
CA ASP A 3 8.67 12.83 3.33
C ASP A 3 7.97 11.56 3.87
N GLY A 4 8.58 10.38 3.71
CA GLY A 4 7.97 9.09 4.08
C GLY A 4 6.83 8.62 3.15
N ASP A 5 6.60 9.32 2.04
CA ASP A 5 5.63 8.94 1.01
C ASP A 5 6.19 7.82 0.11
N PHE A 6 5.33 6.85 -0.23
CA PHE A 6 5.72 5.77 -1.14
C PHE A 6 5.47 6.18 -2.61
N PRO A 7 6.35 5.78 -3.53
CA PRO A 7 6.19 6.13 -4.94
C PRO A 7 4.90 5.55 -5.51
N GLN A 8 4.21 6.34 -6.35
CA GLN A 8 3.03 5.88 -7.05
C GLN A 8 3.40 4.78 -8.06
N GLN A 9 2.76 3.61 -7.94
CA GLN A 9 2.88 2.49 -8.87
C GLN A 9 1.66 2.43 -9.82
N GLU A 10 1.61 1.40 -10.68
CA GLU A 10 0.48 1.15 -11.59
C GLU A 10 -0.87 1.05 -10.87
N MET A 11 -1.96 1.29 -11.62
CA MET A 11 -3.31 1.21 -11.08
C MET A 11 -3.61 -0.22 -10.63
N THR A 12 -3.92 -0.37 -9.35
CA THR A 12 -4.10 -1.66 -8.68
C THR A 12 -5.56 -2.10 -8.55
N GLY A 13 -6.52 -1.18 -8.73
CA GLY A 13 -7.94 -1.50 -8.63
C GLY A 13 -8.53 -1.92 -9.97
N ILE A 14 -9.43 -2.90 -9.97
CA ILE A 14 -10.21 -3.30 -11.14
C ILE A 14 -11.67 -3.48 -10.73
N PHE A 15 -12.58 -2.81 -11.43
CA PHE A 15 -14.02 -2.96 -11.34
C PHE A 15 -14.55 -3.65 -12.59
N MET A 16 -15.47 -4.61 -12.40
CA MET A 16 -16.09 -5.40 -13.49
C MET A 16 -15.08 -5.99 -14.51
N LYS A 17 -13.86 -6.30 -14.07
CA LYS A 17 -12.75 -6.87 -14.88
C LYS A 17 -12.22 -5.99 -16.02
N ASN A 18 -12.78 -4.81 -16.26
CA ASN A 18 -12.42 -3.95 -17.40
C ASN A 18 -12.19 -2.47 -17.02
N CYS A 19 -12.66 -2.04 -15.85
CA CYS A 19 -12.56 -0.66 -15.42
C CYS A 19 -11.45 -0.54 -14.38
N THR A 20 -10.32 0.03 -14.78
CA THR A 20 -9.19 0.21 -13.88
C THR A 20 -9.45 1.37 -12.93
N LEU A 21 -9.31 1.13 -11.63
CA LEU A 21 -9.51 2.11 -10.57
C LEU A 21 -8.16 2.52 -10.00
N HIS A 22 -7.95 3.84 -9.92
CA HIS A 22 -6.79 4.42 -9.28
C HIS A 22 -7.11 4.81 -7.83
N TYR A 23 -6.57 4.03 -6.89
CA TYR A 23 -6.65 4.32 -5.46
C TYR A 23 -5.34 4.95 -4.99
N SER A 24 -5.21 6.27 -5.13
CA SER A 24 -3.97 7.01 -4.83
C SER A 24 -3.46 6.82 -3.40
N SER A 25 -4.35 6.63 -2.42
CA SER A 25 -3.97 6.41 -1.02
C SER A 25 -3.41 5.01 -0.72
N TYR A 26 -3.64 4.03 -1.61
CA TYR A 26 -3.20 2.63 -1.38
C TYR A 26 -1.69 2.49 -1.30
N ARG A 27 -0.95 3.38 -1.99
CA ARG A 27 0.51 3.42 -1.93
C ARG A 27 1.05 3.64 -0.51
N ASN A 28 0.30 4.30 0.37
CA ASN A 28 0.74 4.57 1.75
C ASN A 28 0.08 3.64 2.77
N ILE A 29 -1.22 3.36 2.60
CA ILE A 29 -2.00 2.59 3.57
C ILE A 29 -1.46 1.16 3.69
N PHE A 30 -1.30 0.46 2.57
CA PHE A 30 -0.91 -0.95 2.60
C PHE A 30 0.52 -1.18 3.06
N PRO A 31 1.54 -0.43 2.58
CA PRO A 31 2.90 -0.59 3.09
C PRO A 31 3.01 -0.27 4.58
N THR A 32 2.33 0.78 5.06
CA THR A 32 2.33 1.11 6.50
C THR A 32 1.70 0.01 7.33
N TRP A 33 0.56 -0.55 6.89
CA TRP A 33 -0.10 -1.65 7.60
C TRP A 33 0.77 -2.91 7.61
N ALA A 34 1.37 -3.27 6.47
CA ALA A 34 2.26 -4.43 6.38
C ALA A 34 3.48 -4.32 7.30
N LEU A 35 4.10 -3.13 7.38
CA LEU A 35 5.19 -2.87 8.33
C LEU A 35 4.74 -2.97 9.79
N GLY A 36 3.52 -2.52 10.10
CA GLY A 36 2.92 -2.65 11.42
C GLY A 36 2.73 -4.11 11.85
N GLU A 37 2.15 -4.94 10.98
CA GLU A 37 2.00 -6.38 11.23
C GLU A 37 3.36 -7.08 11.35
N TYR A 38 4.32 -6.77 10.46
CA TYR A 38 5.66 -7.33 10.52
C TYR A 38 6.36 -7.01 11.84
N ARG A 39 6.30 -5.75 12.29
CA ARG A 39 6.85 -5.35 13.59
C ARG A 39 6.21 -6.15 14.73
N ARG A 40 4.89 -6.35 14.70
CA ARG A 40 4.15 -7.05 15.75
C ARG A 40 4.44 -8.55 15.79
N HIS A 41 4.57 -9.21 14.63
CA HIS A 41 4.66 -10.67 14.55
C HIS A 41 6.08 -11.20 14.43
N VAL A 42 7.03 -10.40 13.97
CA VAL A 42 8.39 -10.87 13.68
C VAL A 42 9.43 -10.19 14.56
N LEU A 43 9.31 -8.88 14.78
CA LEU A 43 10.35 -8.11 15.50
C LEU A 43 10.10 -7.99 17.01
N ILE A 44 8.86 -8.11 17.46
CA ILE A 44 8.47 -8.00 18.88
C ILE A 44 8.06 -9.37 19.47
N ALA A 45 7.91 -10.40 18.63
CA ALA A 45 7.54 -11.75 19.06
C ALA A 45 8.72 -12.52 19.67
#